data_AF-A0A3C0Y5H0-F1
#
_entry.id   AF-A0A3C0Y5H0-F1
#
_cell.length_a   1.000
_cell.length_b   1.000
_cell.length_c   1.000
_cell.angle_alpha   90.00
_cell.angle_beta   90.00
_cell.angle_gamma   90.00
#
_symmetry.space_group_name_H-M   'P 1'
#
loop_
_entity.id
_entity.type
_entity.pdbx_description
1 polymer ?
#
loop_
_entity_poly.entity_id
_entity_poly.type
_entity_poly.pdbx_seq_one_letter_code
_entity_poly.pdbx_strand_id
1 'polypeptide(L)' 'GMLPKGPLGYAMIKKLKVYGGAEHPHTAQQPKVLDI' A
#
# COMPACT_ATOMS: atom_id res chain seq x y z
N GLY A 1 3.90 -10.18 -17.20
CA GLY A 1 4.40 -9.33 -16.10
C GLY A 1 5.38 -10.13 -15.26
N MET A 2 6.26 -9.46 -14.52
CA MET A 2 7.33 -10.07 -13.70
C MET A 2 6.82 -10.81 -12.45
N LEU A 3 5.51 -10.79 -12.17
CA LEU A 3 4.91 -11.50 -11.05
C LEU A 3 4.53 -12.94 -11.44
N PRO A 4 4.57 -13.89 -10.48
CA PRO A 4 4.16 -15.27 -10.71
C PRO A 4 2.70 -15.35 -11.16
N LYS A 5 2.39 -16.28 -12.06
CA LYS A 5 1.01 -16.52 -12.51
C LYS A 5 0.25 -17.32 -11.45
N GLY A 6 -0.94 -16.86 -11.07
CA GLY A 6 -1.83 -17.57 -10.14
C GLY A 6 -2.44 -16.65 -9.07
N PRO A 7 -3.27 -17.20 -8.16
CA PRO A 7 -4.01 -16.43 -7.15
C PRO A 7 -3.12 -15.54 -6.29
N LEU A 8 -1.93 -16.04 -5.93
CA LEU A 8 -0.93 -15.29 -5.17
C LEU A 8 -0.42 -14.07 -5.94
N GLY A 9 -0.10 -14.21 -7.23
CA GLY A 9 0.34 -13.09 -8.07
C GLY A 9 -0.71 -11.99 -8.21
N TYR A 10 -1.98 -12.39 -8.33
CA TYR A 10 -3.12 -11.44 -8.32
C TYR A 10 -3.29 -10.74 -6.97
N ALA A 11 -3.03 -11.43 -5.85
CA ALA A 11 -3.05 -10.79 -4.54
C ALA A 11 -1.89 -9.81 -4.36
N MET A 12 -0.70 -10.15 -4.86
CA MET A 12 0.49 -9.30 -4.80
C MET A 12 0.30 -8.00 -5.59
N ILE A 13 -0.18 -8.09 -6.83
CA ILE A 13 -0.34 -6.91 -7.69
C ILE A 13 -1.37 -5.91 -7.14
N LYS A 14 -2.40 -6.38 -6.42
CA LYS A 14 -3.41 -5.52 -5.78
C LYS A 14 -2.85 -4.64 -4.67
N LYS A 15 -1.76 -5.06 -4.03
CA LYS A 15 -1.08 -4.30 -2.96
C LYS A 15 -0.18 -3.19 -3.49
N LEU A 16 0.27 -3.29 -4.75
CA LEU A 16 1.09 -2.26 -5.37
C LEU A 16 0.23 -1.04 -5.69
N LYS A 17 0.58 0.12 -5.13
CA LYS A 17 -0.04 1.42 -5.42
C LYS A 17 0.98 2.28 -6.16
N VAL A 18 0.65 2.70 -7.38
CA VAL A 18 1.52 3.53 -8.22
C VAL A 18 0.89 4.92 -8.35
N TYR A 19 1.66 5.95 -8.03
CA TYR A 19 1.26 7.35 -8.10
C TYR A 19 2.15 8.08 -9.10
N GLY A 20 1.57 8.93 -9.95
CA GLY A 20 2.31 9.64 -11.01
C GLY A 20 3.08 10.88 -10.54
N GLY A 21 2.97 11.25 -9.26
CA GLY A 21 3.61 12.41 -8.65
C GLY A 21 4.12 12.10 -7.24
N ALA A 22 4.62 13.12 -6.54
CA ALA A 22 5.19 12.97 -5.20
C ALA A 22 4.14 12.74 -4.09
N GLU A 23 2.86 12.99 -4.39
CA GLU A 23 1.77 12.84 -3.43
C GLU A 23 1.24 11.41 -3.39
N HIS A 24 1.13 10.86 -2.19
CA HIS A 24 0.47 9.60 -1.93
C HIS A 24 -0.21 9.61 -0.55
N PRO A 25 -1.39 8.96 -0.38
CA PRO A 25 -2.12 8.92 0.88
C PRO A 25 -1.47 8.03 1.95
N HIS A 26 -0.27 7.49 1.69
CA HIS A 26 0.51 6.69 2.63
C HIS A 26 1.29 7.57 3.62
N THR A 27 0.57 8.40 4.36
CA THR A 27 1.15 9.13 5.49
C THR A 27 1.50 8.14 6.60
N ALA A 28 2.56 8.46 7.37
CA ALA A 28 2.91 7.68 8.54
C ALA A 28 1.77 7.67 9.56
N GLN A 29 1.78 6.67 10.45
CA GLN A 29 0.78 6.56 11.52
C GLN A 29 0.76 7.85 12.36
N GLN A 30 -0.44 8.36 12.64
CA GLN A 30 -0.68 9.49 13.53
C GLN A 30 -1.24 8.96 14.85
N PRO A 31 -0.39 8.54 15.81
CA PRO A 31 -0.87 8.09 17.11
C PRO A 31 -1.63 9.24 17.79
N LYS A 32 -2.82 8.93 18.31
CA LYS A 32 -3.61 9.87 19.12
C LYS A 32 -3.15 9.78 20.57
N VAL A 33 -3.03 10.93 21.22
CA VAL A 33 -2.78 10.98 22.67
C VAL A 33 -4.02 10.45 23.39
N LEU A 34 -3.81 9.46 24.27
CA LEU A 34 -4.85 8.93 25.14
C LEU A 34 -4.80 9.73 26.45
N ASP A 35 -5.90 10.37 26.84
CA ASP A 35 -6.08 10.94 28.19
C ASP A 35 -6.67 9.84 29.09
N ILE A 36 -6.02 9.54 30.22
CA ILE A 36 -6.42 8.54 31.22
C ILE A 36 -6.65 9.25 32.55
#